data_AF-A0A2W7A9D8-F1
#
_entry.id   AF-A0A2W7A9D8-F1
#
_cell.length_a   1.000
_cell.length_b   1.000
_cell.length_c   1.000
_cell.angle_alpha   90.00
_cell.angle_beta   90.00
_cell.angle_gamma   90.00
#
_symmetry.space_group_name_H-M   'P 1'
#
loop_
_entity.id
_entity.type
_entity.pdbx_description
1 polymer ?
#
loop_
_entity_poly.entity_id
_entity_poly.type
_entity_poly.pdbx_seq_one_letter_code
_entity_poly.pdbx_strand_id
1 'polypeptide(L)'
;MRHHLLFILSTIVLTINGISIASAEEPKPANQEKYEYPQEVIKTFMKGCGFTSSKAYCSCSIDKLRSEYTFAEFVKIDTSVRETKQVPPEVIKIFQSCRNGKI
;
A
#
# COMPACT_ATOMS: atom_id res chain seq x y z
N MET A 1 -35.88 -34.55 28.92
CA MET A 1 -36.97 -34.66 27.92
C MET A 1 -36.27 -34.72 26.56
N ARG A 2 -35.92 -35.86 25.93
CA ARG A 2 -36.63 -37.08 25.51
C ARG A 2 -37.86 -36.81 24.64
N HIS A 3 -37.87 -37.47 23.47
CA HIS A 3 -38.79 -37.43 22.31
C HIS A 3 -38.29 -36.46 21.22
N HIS A 4 -37.72 -36.87 20.09
CA HIS A 4 -38.03 -37.99 19.17
C HIS A 4 -36.74 -38.43 18.43
N LEU A 5 -36.15 -39.58 18.71
CA LEU A 5 -36.38 -40.83 17.95
C LEU A 5 -37.57 -40.78 16.98
N LEU A 6 -37.24 -40.81 15.68
CA LEU A 6 -37.90 -41.47 14.54
C LEU A 6 -37.83 -40.62 13.27
N PHE A 7 -37.63 -41.31 12.14
CA PHE A 7 -37.45 -40.87 10.75
C PHE A 7 -36.00 -40.47 10.40
N ILE A 8 -35.05 -41.37 10.12
CA ILE A 8 -35.04 -42.44 9.11
C ILE A 8 -35.82 -42.07 7.83
N LEU A 9 -35.10 -42.08 6.70
CA LEU A 9 -35.60 -42.08 5.31
C LEU A 9 -36.32 -40.79 4.87
N SER A 10 -35.60 -39.91 4.16
CA SER A 10 -35.99 -39.64 2.78
C SER A 10 -34.89 -38.94 2.00
N THR A 11 -34.46 -39.62 0.94
CA THR A 11 -33.76 -39.07 -0.21
C THR A 11 -34.48 -37.84 -0.76
N ILE A 12 -33.82 -36.69 -0.80
CA ILE A 12 -34.14 -35.65 -1.79
C ILE A 12 -32.84 -35.26 -2.50
N VAL A 13 -32.69 -35.89 -3.65
CA VAL A 13 -31.78 -35.53 -4.73
C VAL A 13 -32.43 -34.35 -5.48
N LEU A 14 -31.58 -33.53 -6.14
CA LEU A 14 -31.91 -32.48 -7.16
C LEU A 14 -32.30 -31.12 -6.55
N THR A 15 -31.79 -29.97 -6.97
CA THR A 15 -31.11 -29.56 -8.20
C THR A 15 -30.48 -28.18 -7.98
N ILE A 16 -29.34 -27.98 -8.62
CA ILE A 16 -28.60 -26.72 -8.74
C ILE A 16 -29.52 -25.64 -9.33
N ASN A 17 -29.57 -24.46 -8.70
CA ASN A 17 -29.81 -23.20 -9.41
C ASN A 17 -29.02 -22.09 -8.72
N GLY A 18 -28.40 -21.25 -9.54
CA GLY A 18 -27.18 -20.51 -9.24
C GLY A 18 -27.29 -19.54 -8.07
N ILE A 19 -26.33 -19.66 -7.15
CA ILE A 19 -25.97 -18.60 -6.23
C ILE A 19 -25.33 -17.49 -7.07
N SER A 20 -26.07 -16.39 -7.28
CA SER A 20 -25.45 -15.14 -7.70
C SER A 20 -24.62 -14.64 -6.53
N ILE A 21 -23.31 -14.94 -6.57
CA ILE A 21 -22.34 -14.37 -5.64
C ILE A 21 -22.24 -12.89 -5.99
N ALA A 22 -22.86 -12.06 -5.15
CA ALA A 22 -22.64 -10.63 -5.15
C ALA A 22 -21.15 -10.38 -4.87
N SER A 23 -20.49 -9.72 -5.83
CA SER A 23 -19.21 -9.02 -5.73
C SER A 23 -18.29 -9.50 -4.60
N ALA A 24 -17.63 -10.64 -4.80
CA ALA A 24 -16.32 -10.78 -4.20
C ALA A 24 -15.45 -9.70 -4.84
N GLU A 25 -15.10 -8.68 -4.05
CA GLU A 25 -13.93 -7.87 -4.35
C GLU A 25 -12.78 -8.86 -4.52
N GLU A 26 -12.38 -9.13 -5.76
CA GLU A 26 -11.24 -9.98 -6.05
C GLU A 26 -10.07 -9.45 -5.20
N PRO A 27 -9.39 -10.31 -4.42
CA PRO A 27 -8.12 -9.91 -3.84
C PRO A 27 -7.19 -9.73 -5.03
N LYS A 28 -7.08 -8.48 -5.51
CA LYS A 28 -6.14 -8.10 -6.56
C LYS A 28 -4.81 -8.71 -6.16
N PRO A 29 -4.26 -9.64 -6.97
CA PRO A 29 -3.03 -10.31 -6.60
C PRO A 29 -1.99 -9.22 -6.38
N ALA A 30 -1.41 -9.22 -5.18
CA ALA A 30 -0.39 -8.29 -4.73
C ALA A 30 0.92 -8.56 -5.48
N ASN A 31 0.89 -8.37 -6.80
CA ASN A 31 2.07 -7.97 -7.55
C ASN A 31 2.14 -6.44 -7.42
N GLN A 32 2.37 -5.99 -6.18
CA GLN A 32 2.72 -4.60 -5.94
C GLN A 32 4.07 -4.42 -6.63
N GLU A 33 4.06 -3.67 -7.73
CA GLU A 33 5.27 -3.25 -8.41
C GLU A 33 6.27 -2.83 -7.33
N LYS A 34 7.44 -3.48 -7.31
CA LYS A 34 8.46 -3.34 -6.26
C LYS A 34 8.86 -1.88 -5.98
N TYR A 35 8.54 -0.98 -6.91
CA TYR A 35 8.82 0.46 -6.90
C TYR A 35 7.57 1.35 -6.76
N GLU A 36 6.38 0.78 -6.68
CA GLU A 36 5.13 1.54 -6.51
C GLU A 36 4.81 1.70 -5.01
N TYR A 37 4.77 2.95 -4.56
CA TYR A 37 4.45 3.26 -3.17
C TYR A 37 2.93 3.27 -2.98
N PRO A 38 2.40 2.79 -1.84
CA PRO A 38 0.98 2.90 -1.54
C PRO A 38 0.50 4.35 -1.64
N GLN A 39 -0.70 4.55 -2.17
CA GLN A 39 -1.25 5.89 -2.42
C GLN A 39 -1.38 6.70 -1.12
N GLU A 40 -1.65 6.04 -0.01
CA GLU A 40 -1.72 6.62 1.34
C GLU A 40 -0.37 7.18 1.79
N VAL A 41 0.72 6.51 1.46
CA VAL A 41 2.09 6.94 1.77
C VAL A 41 2.44 8.18 0.98
N ILE A 42 2.14 8.19 -0.33
CA ILE A 42 2.36 9.35 -1.20
C ILE A 42 1.56 10.55 -0.69
N LYS A 43 0.27 10.36 -0.38
CA LYS A 43 -0.59 11.42 0.18
C LYS A 43 -0.03 11.98 1.49
N THR A 44 0.42 11.10 2.39
CA THR A 44 0.99 11.50 3.67
C THR A 44 2.28 12.27 3.50
N PHE A 45 3.17 11.80 2.62
CA PHE A 45 4.41 12.49 2.27
C PHE A 45 4.13 13.88 1.70
N MET A 46 3.21 13.99 0.74
CA MET A 46 2.85 15.26 0.09
C MET A 46 2.25 16.25 1.09
N LYS A 47 1.41 15.77 2.02
CA LYS A 47 0.86 16.60 3.10
C LYS A 47 1.98 17.12 4.02
N GLY A 48 2.86 16.23 4.48
CA GLY A 48 3.98 16.58 5.36
C GLY A 48 4.96 17.56 4.73
N CYS A 49 5.39 17.26 3.51
CA CYS A 49 6.32 18.09 2.75
C CYS A 49 5.72 19.45 2.38
N GLY A 50 4.42 19.49 2.05
CA GLY A 50 3.71 20.72 1.67
C GLY A 50 3.61 21.76 2.79
N PHE A 51 3.85 21.40 4.06
CA PHE A 51 3.91 22.37 5.15
C PHE A 51 5.16 23.26 5.10
N THR A 52 6.25 22.78 4.49
CA THR A 52 7.55 23.47 4.51
C THR A 52 8.10 23.80 3.13
N SER A 53 7.55 23.19 2.08
CA SER A 53 8.12 23.21 0.73
C SER A 53 7.03 23.32 -0.35
N SER A 54 7.44 23.60 -1.58
CA SER A 54 6.53 23.70 -2.72
C SER A 54 6.04 22.32 -3.20
N LYS A 55 4.84 22.27 -3.78
CA LYS A 55 4.29 21.04 -4.38
C LYS A 55 5.24 20.42 -5.41
N ALA A 56 5.90 21.24 -6.23
CA ALA A 56 6.85 20.79 -7.24
C ALA A 56 8.07 20.07 -6.61
N TYR A 57 8.63 20.66 -5.56
CA TYR A 57 9.73 20.04 -4.80
C TYR A 57 9.29 18.72 -4.17
N CYS A 58 8.11 18.68 -3.55
CA CYS A 58 7.59 17.48 -2.91
C CYS A 58 7.35 16.35 -3.92
N SER A 59 6.75 16.66 -5.07
CA SER A 59 6.55 15.68 -6.14
C SER A 59 7.90 15.13 -6.63
N CYS A 60 8.84 16.01 -6.97
CA CYS A 60 10.17 15.57 -7.42
C CYS A 60 10.84 14.66 -6.39
N SER A 61 10.75 15.01 -5.10
CA SER A 61 11.39 14.27 -4.02
C SER A 61 10.82 12.85 -3.88
N ILE A 62 9.49 12.71 -3.86
CA ILE A 62 8.87 11.39 -3.76
C ILE A 62 9.06 10.57 -5.03
N ASP A 63 9.06 11.22 -6.20
CA ASP A 63 9.28 10.58 -7.49
C ASP A 63 10.68 10.00 -7.62
N LYS A 64 11.71 10.74 -7.19
CA LYS A 64 13.08 10.21 -7.18
C LYS A 64 13.25 9.12 -6.13
N LEU A 65 12.67 9.27 -4.94
CA LEU A 65 12.72 8.23 -3.91
C LEU A 65 12.16 6.91 -4.43
N ARG A 66 10.98 6.90 -5.05
CA ARG A 66 10.38 5.66 -5.60
C ARG A 66 11.10 5.12 -6.83
N SER A 67 11.92 5.93 -7.51
CA SER A 67 12.75 5.47 -8.63
C SER A 67 14.04 4.78 -8.18
N GLU A 68 14.57 5.15 -7.00
CA GLU A 68 15.84 4.63 -6.48
C GLU A 68 15.64 3.58 -5.39
N TYR A 69 14.55 3.67 -4.62
CA TYR A 69 14.25 2.79 -3.50
C TYR A 69 12.91 2.10 -3.69
N THR A 70 12.89 0.83 -3.32
CA THR A 70 11.65 0.10 -3.12
C THR A 70 10.91 0.62 -1.89
N PHE A 71 9.61 0.34 -1.81
CA PHE A 71 8.83 0.74 -0.63
C PHE A 71 9.40 0.15 0.67
N ALA A 72 9.90 -1.09 0.64
CA ALA A 72 10.52 -1.73 1.81
C ALA A 72 11.82 -1.04 2.26
N GLU A 73 12.64 -0.56 1.32
CA GLU A 73 13.84 0.22 1.62
C GLU A 73 13.49 1.60 2.16
N PHE A 74 12.47 2.25 1.57
CA PHE A 74 11.94 3.50 2.09
C PHE A 74 11.50 3.38 3.54
N VAL A 75 10.74 2.33 3.91
CA VAL A 75 10.31 2.11 5.30
C VAL A 75 11.50 1.96 6.25
N LYS A 76 12.57 1.27 5.83
CA LYS A 76 13.80 1.15 6.63
C LYS A 76 14.48 2.51 6.83
N ILE A 77 14.63 3.27 5.75
CA ILE A 77 15.22 4.62 5.79
C ILE A 77 14.40 5.54 6.69
N ASP A 78 13.09 5.61 6.46
CA ASP A 78 12.15 6.46 7.20
C ASP A 78 12.12 6.11 8.71
N THR A 79 12.18 4.82 9.04
CA THR A 79 12.31 4.37 10.44
C THR A 79 13.65 4.81 11.05
N SER A 80 14.75 4.58 10.35
CA SER A 80 16.08 5.01 10.80
C SER A 80 16.16 6.53 11.00
N VAL A 81 15.58 7.32 10.10
CA VAL A 81 15.51 8.79 10.23
C VAL A 81 14.69 9.20 11.44
N ARG A 82 13.55 8.54 11.71
CA ARG A 82 12.74 8.84 12.90
C ARG A 82 13.49 8.59 14.20
N GLU A 83 14.23 7.49 14.26
CA GLU A 83 14.97 7.05 15.45
C GLU A 83 16.24 7.90 15.66
N THR A 84 17.01 8.11 14.61
CA THR A 84 18.34 8.74 14.69
C THR A 84 18.35 10.24 14.41
N LYS A 85 17.26 10.77 13.83
CA LYS A 85 17.16 12.13 13.27
C LYS A 85 18.20 12.44 12.19
N GLN A 86 18.82 11.41 11.61
CA GLN A 86 19.85 11.55 10.58
C GLN A 86 19.32 11.02 9.25
N VAL A 87 19.34 11.88 8.23
CA VAL A 87 18.99 11.50 6.86
C VAL A 87 20.24 10.97 6.16
N PRO A 88 20.19 9.78 5.52
CA PRO A 88 21.32 9.26 4.78
C PRO A 88 21.83 10.24 3.72
N PRO A 89 23.16 10.37 3.51
CA PRO A 89 23.73 11.29 2.54
C PRO A 89 23.18 11.12 1.11
N GLU A 90 22.87 9.90 0.72
CA GLU A 90 22.28 9.55 -0.59
C GLU A 90 20.89 10.17 -0.75
N VAL A 91 20.07 10.07 0.29
CA VAL A 91 18.71 10.65 0.32
C VAL A 91 18.78 12.18 0.34
N ILE A 92 19.76 12.77 1.04
CA ILE A 92 19.99 14.22 1.00
C ILE A 92 20.31 14.68 -0.42
N LYS A 93 21.15 13.95 -1.17
CA LYS A 93 21.48 14.28 -2.56
C LYS A 93 20.23 14.25 -3.46
N ILE A 94 19.33 13.30 -3.26
CA ILE A 94 18.04 13.25 -3.97
C ILE A 94 17.26 14.53 -3.72
N PHE A 95 17.06 14.92 -2.46
CA PHE A 95 16.32 16.13 -2.11
C PHE A 95 17.00 17.41 -2.63
N GLN A 96 18.32 17.49 -2.57
CA GLN A 96 19.07 18.63 -3.13
C GLN A 96 18.92 18.73 -4.65
N SER A 97 18.87 17.60 -5.36
CA SER A 97 18.66 17.61 -6.81
C SER A 97 17.31 18.25 -7.20
N CYS A 98 16.27 18.02 -6.39
CA CYS A 98 14.94 18.61 -6.58
C CYS A 98 14.86 20.10 -6.25
N ARG A 99 15.81 20.63 -5.48
CA ARG A 99 15.93 22.07 -5.22
C ARG A 99 16.55 22.83 -6.38
N ASN A 100 17.44 22.18 -7.12
CA ASN A 100 18.27 22.83 -8.15
C ASN A 100 17.62 22.83 -9.55
N GLY A 101 16.34 22.46 -9.67
CA GLY A 101 15.56 22.55 -10.90
C GLY A 101 16.01 21.62 -12.04
N LYS A 102 16.97 20.71 -11.80
CA LYS A 102 17.31 19.64 -12.75
C LYS A 102 16.37 18.47 -12.55
N ILE A 103 15.20 18.59 -13.18
CA ILE A 103 14.27 17.48 -13.42
C ILE A 103 14.71 16.80 -14.71
#